data_AF-A0AAD5UJ78-F1
#
_entry.id   AF-A0AAD5UJ78-F1
#
_cell.length_a   1.000
_cell.length_b   1.000
_cell.length_c   1.000
_cell.angle_alpha   90.00
_cell.angle_beta   90.00
_cell.angle_gamma   90.00
#
_symmetry.space_group_name_H-M   'P 1'
#
loop_
_entity.id
_entity.type
_entity.pdbx_description
1 polymer ?
#
loop_
_entity_poly.entity_id
_entity_poly.type
_entity_poly.pdbx_seq_one_letter_code
_entity_poly.pdbx_strand_id
1 'polypeptide(L)'
;MAIHKSEKADIDPTTVRLALDNVEISFDPVLVDVTTGLGKLTISEQYVTWNNDTTCLSIDYPSILMHAISRQDPVTMKPSIYCQLDDSLFIESNQEELVAFEMRLVPANESDLEGIYSALSECSALHPDPLADVDLNGDGWVTADNVDSFNTATGLFDKLLDQMEAQDTLNSNGKRENNDDLLR
;
A
#
# COMPACT_ATOMS: atom_id res chain seq x y z
N MET A 1 11.73 11.99 -1.52
CA MET A 1 10.96 12.17 -0.27
C MET A 1 9.55 12.46 -0.72
N ALA A 2 8.65 11.49 -0.66
CA ALA A 2 7.40 11.50 -1.41
C ALA A 2 6.31 12.42 -0.88
N ILE A 3 6.40 12.85 0.39
CA ILE A 3 5.52 13.88 0.94
C ILE A 3 6.35 15.12 1.20
N HIS A 4 6.12 16.15 0.40
CA HIS A 4 6.75 17.45 0.57
C HIS A 4 5.85 18.34 1.44
N LYS A 5 6.33 18.70 2.63
CA LYS A 5 5.79 19.88 3.34
C LYS A 5 6.34 21.12 2.65
N SER A 6 5.49 21.91 2.02
CA SER A 6 5.89 23.17 1.39
C SER A 6 5.07 24.32 1.97
N GLU A 7 5.61 25.54 1.94
CA GLU A 7 4.85 26.76 2.27
C GLU A 7 3.84 27.09 1.15
N LYS A 8 4.07 26.56 -0.07
CA LYS A 8 3.15 26.61 -1.21
C LYS A 8 3.62 25.61 -2.28
N ALA A 9 2.74 24.73 -2.76
CA ALA A 9 3.05 23.94 -3.96
C ALA A 9 3.01 24.88 -5.18
N ASP A 10 4.12 24.95 -5.93
CA ASP A 10 4.17 25.68 -7.21
C ASP A 10 3.49 24.81 -8.29
N ILE A 11 2.16 24.84 -8.29
CA ILE A 11 1.34 24.01 -9.17
C ILE A 11 1.16 24.76 -10.50
N ASP A 12 1.67 24.19 -11.59
CA ASP A 12 1.35 24.67 -12.94
C ASP A 12 -0.16 24.47 -13.20
N PRO A 13 -0.93 25.55 -13.40
CA PRO A 13 -2.38 25.45 -13.59
C PRO A 13 -2.78 24.58 -14.78
N THR A 14 -1.91 24.42 -15.78
CA THR A 14 -2.19 23.62 -16.98
C THR A 14 -2.20 22.11 -16.71
N THR A 15 -1.58 21.69 -15.61
CA THR A 15 -1.48 20.28 -15.21
C THR A 15 -2.56 19.85 -14.22
N VAL A 16 -3.42 20.77 -13.77
CA VAL A 16 -4.47 20.48 -12.79
C VAL A 16 -5.65 19.76 -13.44
N ARG A 17 -5.98 18.57 -12.93
CA ARG A 17 -7.12 17.76 -13.38
C ARG A 17 -8.36 17.96 -12.51
N LEU A 18 -8.17 18.19 -11.20
CA LEU A 18 -9.26 18.45 -10.27
C LEU A 18 -8.79 19.36 -9.14
N ALA A 19 -9.65 20.27 -8.70
CA ALA A 19 -9.46 21.05 -7.49
C ALA A 19 -10.78 21.16 -6.72
N LEU A 20 -10.77 20.77 -5.45
CA LEU A 20 -11.95 20.76 -4.59
C LEU A 20 -11.62 21.37 -3.24
N ASP A 21 -12.50 22.25 -2.76
CA ASP A 21 -12.44 22.77 -1.40
C ASP A 21 -13.21 21.85 -0.44
N ASN A 22 -12.95 22.01 0.86
CA ASN A 22 -13.63 21.26 1.93
C ASN A 22 -13.43 19.73 1.83
N VAL A 23 -12.21 19.31 1.52
CA VAL A 23 -11.80 17.90 1.61
C VAL A 23 -11.00 17.71 2.88
N GLU A 24 -11.40 16.75 3.71
CA GLU A 24 -10.66 16.35 4.90
C GLU A 24 -9.65 15.26 4.57
N ILE A 25 -8.46 15.34 5.19
CA ILE A 25 -7.40 14.35 5.03
C ILE A 25 -7.07 13.70 6.36
N SER A 26 -6.86 12.38 6.39
CA SER A 26 -6.32 11.69 7.54
C SER A 26 -5.28 10.65 7.14
N PHE A 27 -4.39 10.33 8.07
CA PHE A 27 -3.33 9.36 7.89
C PHE A 27 -3.38 8.32 9.01
N ASP A 28 -3.05 7.07 8.68
CA ASP A 28 -2.85 5.99 9.65
C ASP A 28 -1.56 5.24 9.31
N PRO A 29 -0.53 5.25 10.17
CA PRO A 29 -0.42 6.01 11.43
C PRO A 29 -0.54 7.53 11.26
N VAL A 30 -0.98 8.21 12.34
CA VAL A 30 -1.11 9.68 12.35
C VAL A 30 0.27 10.34 12.24
N LEU A 31 0.41 11.28 11.30
CA LEU A 31 1.64 12.04 11.11
C LEU A 31 1.86 13.08 12.22
N VAL A 32 3.08 13.10 12.76
CA VAL A 32 3.53 14.13 13.71
C VAL A 32 3.74 15.45 12.95
N ASP A 33 3.37 16.57 13.56
CA ASP A 33 3.49 17.93 13.00
C ASP A 33 2.71 18.17 11.70
N VAL A 34 1.63 17.42 11.47
CA VAL A 34 0.68 17.66 10.38
C VAL A 34 -0.67 17.97 11.00
N THR A 35 -1.17 19.19 10.80
CA THR A 35 -2.52 19.56 11.25
C THR A 35 -3.51 19.22 10.14
N THR A 36 -4.22 18.12 10.33
CA THR A 36 -5.32 17.70 9.46
C THR A 36 -6.60 18.51 9.75
N GLY A 37 -7.57 18.44 8.84
CA GLY A 37 -8.84 19.15 8.94
C GLY A 37 -9.46 19.34 7.56
N LEU A 38 -10.38 20.30 7.39
CA LEU A 38 -10.87 20.69 6.08
C LEU A 38 -9.78 21.50 5.35
N GLY A 39 -9.56 21.17 4.09
CA GLY A 39 -8.63 21.89 3.22
C GLY A 39 -9.02 21.79 1.77
N LYS A 40 -8.14 22.29 0.91
CA LYS A 40 -8.25 22.22 -0.53
C LYS A 40 -7.42 21.05 -1.05
N LEU A 41 -8.07 20.14 -1.76
CA LEU A 41 -7.44 19.06 -2.52
C LEU A 41 -7.22 19.54 -3.96
N THR A 42 -6.01 19.37 -4.47
CA THR A 42 -5.65 19.61 -5.87
C THR A 42 -4.97 18.37 -6.44
N ILE A 43 -5.54 17.81 -7.49
CA ILE A 43 -4.98 16.69 -8.25
C ILE A 43 -4.39 17.28 -9.52
N SER A 44 -3.08 17.16 -9.67
CA SER A 44 -2.34 17.55 -10.87
C SER A 44 -1.72 16.33 -11.52
N GLU A 45 -1.18 16.47 -12.73
CA GLU A 45 -0.51 15.35 -13.39
C GLU A 45 0.70 14.84 -12.62
N GLN A 46 1.37 15.64 -11.79
CA GLN A 46 2.62 15.26 -11.12
C GLN A 46 2.44 14.94 -9.64
N TYR A 47 1.50 15.64 -8.99
CA TYR A 47 1.32 15.57 -7.55
C TYR A 47 -0.16 15.61 -7.14
N VAL A 48 -0.45 14.95 -6.02
CA VAL A 48 -1.66 15.16 -5.24
C VAL A 48 -1.31 16.12 -4.11
N THR A 49 -1.86 17.33 -4.14
CA THR A 49 -1.62 18.34 -3.10
C THR A 49 -2.86 18.51 -2.23
N TRP A 50 -2.65 18.57 -0.92
CA TRP A 50 -3.68 19.00 0.03
C TRP A 50 -3.14 20.14 0.88
N ASN A 51 -3.92 21.22 1.05
CA ASN A 51 -3.50 22.33 1.90
C ASN A 51 -4.66 22.98 2.65
N ASN A 52 -4.37 23.47 3.86
CA ASN A 52 -5.22 24.35 4.65
C ASN A 52 -4.41 25.60 5.07
N ASP A 53 -4.90 26.34 6.06
CA ASP A 53 -4.24 27.58 6.54
C ASP A 53 -2.86 27.34 7.19
N THR A 54 -2.58 26.11 7.65
CA THR A 54 -1.37 25.81 8.44
C THR A 54 -0.43 24.81 7.78
N THR A 55 -0.94 24.01 6.86
CA THR A 55 -0.27 22.82 6.33
C THR A 55 -0.49 22.77 4.83
N CYS A 56 0.58 22.47 4.08
CA CYS A 56 0.49 22.06 2.69
C CYS A 56 1.33 20.80 2.50
N LEU A 57 0.70 19.76 1.97
CA LEU A 57 1.25 18.45 1.69
C LEU A 57 1.18 18.22 0.19
N SER A 58 2.26 17.73 -0.40
CA SER A 58 2.29 17.29 -1.79
C SER A 58 2.81 15.87 -1.86
N ILE A 59 2.04 14.98 -2.47
CA ILE A 59 2.33 13.55 -2.61
C ILE A 59 2.62 13.21 -4.07
N ASP A 60 3.73 12.51 -4.29
CA ASP A 60 4.14 12.03 -5.61
C ASP A 60 3.33 10.79 -6.01
N TYR A 61 2.91 10.69 -7.27
CA TYR A 61 2.15 9.52 -7.76
C TYR A 61 2.86 8.18 -7.57
N PRO A 62 4.17 8.04 -7.85
CA PRO A 62 4.87 6.77 -7.60
C PRO A 62 4.83 6.29 -6.15
N SER A 63 4.47 7.15 -5.21
CA SER A 63 4.35 6.81 -3.80
C SER A 63 2.93 6.45 -3.37
N ILE A 64 1.96 6.54 -4.28
CA ILE A 64 0.61 6.02 -4.10
C ILE A 64 0.59 4.60 -4.68
N LEU A 65 0.63 3.59 -3.81
CA LEU A 65 0.65 2.18 -4.20
C LEU A 65 -0.71 1.72 -4.76
N MET A 66 -1.80 2.19 -4.15
CA MET A 66 -3.15 1.98 -4.66
C MET A 66 -4.10 3.07 -4.16
N HIS A 67 -5.22 3.24 -4.87
CA HIS A 67 -6.34 4.08 -4.43
C HIS A 67 -7.69 3.43 -4.76
N ALA A 68 -8.68 3.62 -3.88
CA ALA A 68 -10.01 3.05 -4.04
C ALA A 68 -11.09 3.93 -3.39
N ILE A 69 -12.33 3.83 -3.89
CA ILE A 69 -13.48 4.43 -3.22
C ILE A 69 -13.89 3.54 -2.03
N SER A 70 -13.81 4.08 -0.83
CA SER A 70 -14.31 3.45 0.40
C SER A 70 -15.67 4.03 0.77
N ARG A 71 -16.73 3.22 0.72
CA ARG A 71 -18.11 3.67 1.02
C ARG A 71 -18.52 3.48 2.48
N GLN A 72 -17.85 2.58 3.18
CA GLN A 72 -18.11 2.24 4.58
C GLN A 72 -16.78 2.10 5.29
N ASP A 73 -16.21 3.24 5.64
CA ASP A 73 -14.95 3.31 6.35
C ASP A 73 -15.23 3.38 7.86
N PRO A 74 -14.81 2.39 8.67
CA PRO A 74 -15.04 2.39 10.10
C PRO A 74 -14.27 3.51 10.83
N VAL A 75 -13.25 4.10 10.21
CA VAL A 75 -12.45 5.19 10.78
C VAL A 75 -13.13 6.52 10.51
N THR A 76 -13.46 6.81 9.25
CA THR A 76 -14.02 8.12 8.88
C THR A 76 -15.54 8.18 9.05
N MET A 77 -16.22 7.03 9.13
CA MET A 77 -17.68 6.88 9.16
C MET A 77 -18.41 7.56 7.99
N LYS A 78 -17.66 7.90 6.94
CA LYS A 78 -18.12 8.64 5.76
C LYS A 78 -17.52 8.01 4.50
N PRO A 79 -18.18 8.16 3.34
CA PRO A 79 -17.58 7.82 2.06
C PRO A 79 -16.28 8.62 1.81
N SER A 80 -15.21 7.94 1.41
CA SER A 80 -13.86 8.50 1.27
C SER A 80 -13.11 7.86 0.10
N ILE A 81 -12.01 8.49 -0.33
CA ILE A 81 -10.99 7.81 -1.12
C ILE A 81 -9.92 7.29 -0.17
N TYR A 82 -9.71 5.98 -0.20
CA TYR A 82 -8.61 5.32 0.46
C TYR A 82 -7.40 5.30 -0.47
N CYS A 83 -6.23 5.61 0.06
CA CYS A 83 -4.95 5.45 -0.61
C CYS A 83 -3.98 4.71 0.32
N GLN A 84 -3.29 3.71 -0.22
CA GLN A 84 -2.13 3.11 0.43
C GLN A 84 -0.88 3.77 -0.14
N LEU A 85 0.02 4.22 0.72
CA LEU A 85 1.25 4.91 0.37
C LEU A 85 2.45 4.00 0.64
N ASP A 86 3.58 4.27 -0.01
CA ASP A 86 4.84 3.56 0.25
C ASP A 86 5.39 3.90 1.66
N ASP A 87 5.67 2.86 2.45
CA ASP A 87 6.07 2.93 3.86
C ASP A 87 7.49 3.44 4.08
N SER A 88 8.28 3.59 3.00
CA SER A 88 9.65 4.10 3.03
C SER A 88 9.80 5.52 3.63
N LEU A 89 8.69 6.16 3.94
CA LEU A 89 8.58 7.58 4.25
C LEU A 89 8.50 7.92 5.75
N PHE A 90 8.09 6.99 6.62
CA PHE A 90 7.71 7.33 8.01
C PHE A 90 8.25 6.41 9.10
N ILE A 91 8.87 5.29 8.75
CA ILE A 91 9.31 4.30 9.73
C ILE A 91 10.84 4.40 9.93
N GLU A 92 11.26 5.26 10.86
CA GLU A 92 12.54 5.08 11.56
C GLU A 92 12.42 4.05 12.72
N SER A 93 11.24 3.45 12.91
CA SER A 93 10.99 2.52 14.01
C SER A 93 11.20 1.07 13.55
N ASN A 94 12.29 0.52 14.06
CA ASN A 94 12.79 -0.86 14.10
C ASN A 94 11.75 -1.98 14.41
N GLN A 95 10.60 -2.02 13.73
CA GLN A 95 9.55 -3.03 13.89
C GLN A 95 9.51 -3.91 12.65
N GLU A 96 9.63 -5.23 12.85
CA GLU A 96 9.63 -6.28 11.82
C GLU A 96 8.27 -6.49 11.14
N GLU A 97 7.32 -5.57 11.33
CA GLU A 97 5.96 -5.63 10.79
C GLU A 97 5.78 -4.49 9.78
N LEU A 98 5.51 -4.85 8.53
CA LEU A 98 5.24 -3.89 7.44
C LEU A 98 3.92 -3.18 7.74
N VAL A 99 3.97 -2.05 8.44
CA VAL A 99 2.79 -1.23 8.74
C VAL A 99 2.50 -0.37 7.52
N ALA A 100 1.46 -0.76 6.76
CA ALA A 100 0.99 0.01 5.62
C ALA A 100 0.59 1.44 6.04
N PHE A 101 1.17 2.43 5.38
CA PHE A 101 0.91 3.84 5.58
C PHE A 101 -0.30 4.25 4.74
N GLU A 102 -1.40 4.57 5.41
CA GLU A 102 -2.68 4.83 4.77
C GLU A 102 -3.00 6.32 4.77
N MET A 103 -3.59 6.80 3.68
CA MET A 103 -4.15 8.14 3.54
C MET A 103 -5.62 8.05 3.15
N ARG A 104 -6.46 8.88 3.76
CA ARG A 104 -7.90 8.95 3.44
C ARG A 104 -8.29 10.37 3.08
N LEU A 105 -9.02 10.52 1.98
CA LEU A 105 -9.56 11.80 1.49
C LEU A 105 -11.08 11.76 1.62
N VAL A 106 -11.64 12.59 2.49
CA VAL A 106 -13.08 12.63 2.78
C VAL A 106 -13.65 13.94 2.23
N PRO A 107 -14.28 13.94 1.04
CA PRO A 107 -14.91 15.14 0.51
C PRO A 107 -16.16 15.51 1.33
N ALA A 108 -16.47 16.81 1.40
CA ALA A 108 -17.70 17.28 2.04
C ALA A 108 -18.98 16.76 1.33
N ASN A 109 -18.93 16.56 0.00
CA ASN A 109 -20.04 15.99 -0.77
C ASN A 109 -19.65 14.63 -1.33
N GLU A 110 -20.52 13.63 -1.15
CA GLU A 110 -20.30 12.27 -1.67
C GLU A 110 -20.24 12.23 -3.22
N SER A 111 -20.91 13.16 -3.90
CA SER A 111 -20.88 13.27 -5.37
C SER A 111 -19.49 13.48 -5.95
N ASP A 112 -18.58 14.02 -5.14
CA ASP A 112 -17.24 14.41 -5.59
C ASP A 112 -16.26 13.22 -5.58
N LEU A 113 -16.62 12.09 -4.94
CA LEU A 113 -15.77 10.90 -4.84
C LEU A 113 -15.38 10.34 -6.20
N GLU A 114 -16.34 10.22 -7.12
CA GLU A 114 -16.09 9.68 -8.44
C GLU A 114 -15.13 10.57 -9.24
N GLY A 115 -15.27 11.89 -9.08
CA GLY A 115 -14.38 12.86 -9.70
C GLY A 115 -12.95 12.75 -9.16
N ILE A 116 -12.80 12.62 -7.84
CA ILE A 116 -11.49 12.41 -7.20
C ILE A 116 -10.86 11.10 -7.69
N TYR A 117 -11.63 10.00 -7.67
CA TYR A 117 -11.15 8.69 -8.11
C TYR A 117 -10.72 8.67 -9.58
N SER A 118 -11.53 9.26 -10.46
CA SER A 118 -11.22 9.35 -11.90
C SER A 118 -9.94 10.14 -12.13
N ALA A 119 -9.83 11.33 -11.51
CA ALA A 119 -8.66 12.18 -11.66
C ALA A 119 -7.38 11.53 -11.12
N LEU A 120 -7.45 10.84 -9.97
CA LEU A 120 -6.33 10.06 -9.44
C LEU A 120 -5.92 8.94 -10.39
N SER A 121 -6.90 8.20 -10.94
CA SER A 121 -6.65 7.07 -11.85
C SER A 121 -6.00 7.52 -13.16
N GLU A 122 -6.49 8.60 -13.76
CA GLU A 122 -5.90 9.19 -14.97
C GLU A 122 -4.46 9.63 -14.75
N CYS A 123 -4.18 10.28 -13.62
CA CYS A 123 -2.84 10.76 -13.34
C CYS A 123 -1.89 9.62 -12.95
N SER A 124 -2.35 8.62 -12.18
CA SER A 124 -1.56 7.42 -11.86
C SER A 124 -1.11 6.68 -13.13
N ALA A 125 -1.96 6.63 -14.16
CA ALA A 125 -1.59 6.04 -15.46
C ALA A 125 -0.46 6.78 -16.20
N LEU A 126 -0.13 8.02 -15.83
CA LEU A 126 1.01 8.78 -16.37
C LEU A 126 2.33 8.45 -15.67
N HIS A 127 2.30 7.70 -14.57
CA HIS A 127 3.47 7.36 -13.75
C HIS A 127 3.62 5.83 -13.64
N PRO A 128 4.03 5.14 -14.72
CA PRO A 128 4.35 3.72 -14.64
C PRO A 128 5.51 3.49 -13.66
N ASP A 129 5.51 2.34 -12.98
CA ASP A 129 6.58 1.98 -12.06
C ASP A 129 7.92 1.91 -12.82
N PRO A 130 8.98 2.61 -12.40
CA PRO A 130 10.30 2.53 -13.03
C PRO A 130 10.88 1.10 -13.05
N LEU A 131 10.41 0.20 -12.18
CA LEU A 131 10.76 -1.22 -12.15
C LEU A 131 9.85 -2.09 -13.05
N ALA A 132 8.81 -1.55 -13.67
CA ALA A 132 8.00 -2.29 -14.65
C ALA A 132 8.78 -2.58 -15.94
N ASP A 133 9.77 -1.74 -16.26
CA ASP A 133 10.60 -1.84 -17.48
C ASP A 133 11.88 -2.67 -17.29
N VAL A 134 12.14 -3.27 -16.12
CA VAL A 134 13.10 -4.38 -16.05
C VAL A 134 12.45 -5.58 -16.71
N ASP A 135 12.70 -5.67 -18.01
CA ASP A 135 12.42 -6.79 -18.88
C ASP A 135 13.04 -8.06 -18.26
N LEU A 136 12.25 -8.73 -17.42
CA LEU A 136 12.40 -10.13 -17.10
C LEU A 136 12.16 -10.87 -18.42
N ASN A 137 13.18 -10.86 -19.28
CA ASN A 137 13.26 -11.59 -20.54
C ASN A 137 13.17 -13.10 -20.26
N GLY A 138 11.96 -13.55 -19.98
CA GLY A 138 11.62 -14.89 -19.53
C GLY A 138 10.17 -14.91 -19.09
N ASP A 139 9.28 -15.14 -20.07
CA ASP A 139 8.09 -16.00 -19.95
C ASP A 139 7.20 -15.93 -18.68
N GLY A 140 7.20 -14.82 -17.94
CA GLY A 140 6.59 -14.69 -16.62
C GLY A 140 5.07 -14.53 -16.55
N TRP A 141 4.35 -14.63 -17.68
CA TRP A 141 2.89 -14.74 -17.64
C TRP A 141 2.48 -16.19 -17.83
N VAL A 142 1.73 -16.72 -16.85
CA VAL A 142 1.15 -18.06 -16.97
C VAL A 142 0.06 -18.00 -18.05
N THR A 143 0.37 -18.56 -19.21
CA THR A 143 -0.56 -18.76 -20.32
C THR A 143 -1.06 -20.20 -20.30
N ALA A 144 -2.17 -20.47 -20.98
CA ALA A 144 -2.66 -21.85 -21.15
C ALA A 144 -1.60 -22.79 -21.76
N ASP A 145 -0.61 -22.23 -22.46
CA ASP A 145 0.45 -22.97 -23.13
C ASP A 145 1.66 -23.26 -22.23
N ASN A 146 1.83 -22.57 -21.08
CA ASN A 146 2.95 -22.77 -20.14
C ASN A 146 2.52 -23.15 -18.70
N VAL A 147 1.22 -23.31 -18.45
CA VAL A 147 0.65 -23.69 -17.14
C VAL A 147 1.17 -25.03 -16.61
N ASP A 148 1.54 -25.97 -17.48
CA ASP A 148 2.11 -27.27 -17.09
C ASP A 148 3.52 -27.14 -16.48
N SER A 149 4.28 -26.13 -16.91
CA SER A 149 5.60 -25.83 -16.34
C SER A 149 5.47 -25.21 -14.95
N PHE A 150 4.43 -24.40 -14.72
CA PHE A 150 4.08 -23.85 -13.41
C PHE A 150 3.59 -24.94 -12.43
N ASN A 151 2.76 -25.87 -12.90
CA ASN A 151 2.28 -27.00 -12.09
C ASN A 151 3.41 -27.95 -11.64
N THR A 152 4.51 -28.00 -12.39
CA THR A 152 5.69 -28.78 -12.02
C THR A 152 6.48 -28.10 -10.88
N ALA A 153 6.53 -26.77 -10.86
CA ALA A 153 7.15 -26.01 -9.78
C ALA A 153 6.33 -26.06 -8.49
N THR A 154 4.99 -25.95 -8.55
CA THR A 154 4.12 -26.14 -7.37
C THR A 154 4.19 -27.58 -6.85
N GLY A 155 4.25 -28.58 -7.73
CA GLY A 155 4.46 -29.98 -7.33
C GLY A 155 5.82 -30.27 -6.69
N LEU A 156 6.82 -29.40 -6.87
CA LEU A 156 8.10 -29.48 -6.16
C LEU A 156 7.99 -28.91 -4.73
N PHE A 157 7.21 -27.84 -4.55
CA PHE A 157 6.89 -27.29 -3.23
C PHE A 157 6.01 -28.24 -2.40
N ASP A 158 5.00 -28.87 -3.01
CA ASP A 158 4.17 -29.87 -2.33
C ASP A 158 5.00 -31.09 -1.89
N LYS A 159 5.94 -31.54 -2.74
CA LYS A 159 6.89 -32.61 -2.37
C LYS A 159 7.87 -32.19 -1.26
N LEU A 160 8.26 -30.92 -1.21
CA LEU A 160 9.10 -30.39 -0.13
C LEU A 160 8.32 -30.28 1.19
N LEU A 161 7.04 -29.91 1.14
CA LEU A 161 6.16 -29.90 2.31
C LEU A 161 5.93 -31.32 2.86
N ASP A 162 5.61 -32.29 2.00
CA ASP A 162 5.46 -33.70 2.39
C ASP A 162 6.75 -34.26 3.02
N GLN A 163 7.92 -33.82 2.54
CA GLN A 163 9.21 -34.20 3.12
C GLN A 163 9.47 -33.57 4.50
N MET A 164 8.97 -32.36 4.76
CA MET A 164 9.04 -31.72 6.07
C MET A 164 8.07 -32.37 7.08
N GLU A 165 6.85 -32.71 6.66
CA GLU A 165 5.89 -33.42 7.51
C GLU A 165 6.33 -34.86 7.86
N ALA A 166 7.03 -35.53 6.93
CA ALA A 166 7.59 -36.86 7.17
C ALA A 166 8.78 -36.88 8.15
N GLN A 167 9.46 -35.74 8.39
CA GLN A 167 10.55 -35.67 9.38
C GLN A 167 10.05 -35.47 10.82
N ASP A 168 8.90 -34.84 11.02
CA ASP A 168 8.33 -34.60 12.36
C ASP A 168 7.76 -35.89 12.99
N THR A 169 7.32 -36.83 12.17
CA THR A 169 6.81 -38.14 12.63
C THR A 169 7.92 -39.10 13.08
N LEU A 170 9.19 -38.87 12.72
CA LEU A 170 10.32 -39.67 13.19
C LEU A 170 10.93 -39.15 14.50
N ASN A 171 10.77 -37.85 14.81
CA ASN A 171 11.35 -37.26 16.01
C ASN A 171 10.49 -37.46 17.28
N SER A 172 9.23 -37.89 17.12
CA SER A 172 8.31 -38.14 18.25
C SER A 172 8.40 -39.56 18.85
N ASN A 173 9.03 -40.52 18.17
CA ASN A 173 9.20 -41.89 18.68
C ASN A 173 10.50 -42.12 19.49
N GLY A 174 11.35 -41.10 19.66
CA GLY A 174 12.62 -41.21 20.39
C GLY A 174 12.57 -40.98 21.90
N LYS A 175 11.40 -40.74 22.50
CA LYS A 175 11.30 -40.29 23.90
C LYS A 175 10.46 -41.21 24.79
N ARG A 176 10.69 -42.52 24.73
CA ARG A 176 10.25 -43.46 25.76
C ARG A 176 11.24 -44.61 25.86
N GLU A 177 12.36 -44.40 26.56
CA GLU A 177 12.97 -45.47 27.34
C GLU A 177 14.07 -44.92 28.26
N ASN A 178 14.08 -45.47 29.48
CA ASN A 178 15.16 -45.47 30.47
C ASN A 178 15.26 -44.25 31.39
N ASN A 179 14.44 -44.26 32.44
CA ASN A 179 14.85 -43.83 33.78
C ASN A 179 14.19 -44.74 34.83
N ASP A 180 14.45 -46.04 34.71
CA ASP A 180 14.40 -46.95 35.86
C ASP A 180 15.82 -47.47 36.08
N ASP A 181 16.23 -47.46 37.35
CA ASP A 181 17.47 -48.02 37.92
C ASP A 181 18.78 -47.22 37.80
N LEU A 182 18.97 -46.34 38.80
CA LEU A 182 20.16 -46.46 39.65
C LEU A 182 19.82 -46.13 41.11
N LEU A 183 19.42 -47.21 41.79
CA LEU A 183 19.34 -47.42 43.23
C LEU A 183 20.60 -46.94 43.97
N ARG A 184 20.43 -46.20 45.08
CA ARG A 184 20.88 -46.56 46.44
C ARG A 184 20.70 -45.42 47.44
#